data_AF-A0A3S6QW34-F1
#
_entry.id   AF-A0A3S6QW34-F1
#
_cell.length_a   1.000
_cell.length_b   1.000
_cell.length_c   1.000
_cell.angle_alpha   90.00
_cell.angle_beta   90.00
_cell.angle_gamma   90.00
#
_symmetry.space_group_name_H-M   'P 1'
#
loop_
_entity.id
_entity.type
_entity.pdbx_description
1 polymer ?
#
loop_
_entity_poly.entity_id
_entity_poly.type
_entity_poly.pdbx_seq_one_letter_code
_entity_poly.pdbx_strand_id
1 'polypeptide(L)'
;MKKLWMEHFPEELQQKISEVERQIEPQIAEIGQRQLYNQGRVLNCFKAHRVAEEDLVGSTGYGYDDIGREKLDAIYADYFQSDDAIVKPQIMSGTHAITTAFFAVLRPQDKLFYLTGMPYDTIQHVIGIAGNEPGTLKDFQINFDYQPLLEDGEVDYEQAIKKLQDPAIKMVALQRSRGYAVRKSFTIEQLKKMIEFIRRIRTDVVIFVDNCYGEFSEIHEPTEYGADLMAGSLYKNAGGGIAKTGGYLVGRKDLIHLAGNRLNSPGSGKNEGATIGHLRDMYQGFFIAPHVTGEAIKGAIFASALLEKIGLKVSPRWNDPRTDLVQTVELGSPEKMAQFCAAIQHFSPVNAFVDPIASQMGGYEDQEIMASGSFTEGSTIELSCDGPIRPPYALYIQGGLTFEHVKVAISNAINETFFKNKNM
;
A
#
# COMPACT_ATOMS: atom_id res chain seq x y z
N MET A 1 16.93 -31.59 10.15
CA MET A 1 15.76 -32.30 9.58
C MET A 1 15.76 -32.14 8.08
N LYS A 2 15.47 -33.19 7.31
CA LYS A 2 15.25 -33.08 5.85
C LYS A 2 14.03 -32.17 5.64
N LYS A 3 14.17 -31.12 4.82
CA LYS A 3 13.08 -30.17 4.55
C LYS A 3 12.14 -30.79 3.49
N LEU A 4 11.12 -31.50 3.96
CA LEU A 4 10.18 -32.28 3.13
C LEU A 4 9.50 -31.45 2.03
N TRP A 5 9.25 -30.16 2.27
CA TRP A 5 8.56 -29.29 1.32
C TRP A 5 9.37 -28.94 0.06
N MET A 6 10.68 -29.24 0.04
CA MET A 6 11.56 -28.93 -1.10
C MET A 6 11.92 -30.16 -1.93
N GLU A 7 11.42 -31.35 -1.59
CA GLU A 7 11.88 -32.62 -2.20
C GLU A 7 11.62 -32.70 -3.71
N HIS A 8 10.60 -32.00 -4.20
CA HIS A 8 10.26 -31.95 -5.62
C HIS A 8 11.07 -30.92 -6.43
N PHE A 9 11.89 -30.09 -5.78
CA PHE A 9 12.74 -29.13 -6.47
C PHE A 9 14.07 -29.75 -6.90
N PRO A 10 14.69 -29.28 -7.99
CA PRO A 10 16.07 -29.64 -8.34
C PRO A 10 17.05 -29.33 -7.20
N GLU A 11 18.08 -30.16 -7.01
CA GLU A 11 19.06 -30.00 -5.92
C GLU A 11 19.70 -28.61 -5.89
N GLU A 12 19.98 -28.03 -7.06
CA GLU A 12 20.51 -26.67 -7.19
C GLU A 12 19.59 -25.63 -6.55
N LEU A 13 18.27 -25.73 -6.80
CA LEU A 13 17.29 -24.82 -6.23
C LEU A 13 17.13 -25.04 -4.71
N GLN A 14 17.14 -26.30 -4.25
CA GLN A 14 17.11 -26.62 -2.81
C GLN A 14 18.29 -26.01 -2.04
N GLN A 15 19.49 -26.06 -2.65
CA GLN A 15 20.70 -25.45 -2.09
C GLN A 15 20.58 -23.93 -2.02
N LYS A 16 20.17 -23.28 -3.12
CA LYS A 16 19.96 -21.82 -3.17
C LYS A 16 18.94 -21.35 -2.12
N ILE A 17 17.80 -22.04 -1.98
CA ILE A 17 16.79 -21.74 -0.95
C ILE A 17 17.40 -21.85 0.46
N SER A 18 18.15 -22.93 0.74
CA SER A 18 18.75 -23.14 2.06
C SER A 18 19.87 -22.15 2.39
N GLU A 19 20.57 -21.61 1.40
CA GLU A 19 21.52 -20.51 1.58
C GLU A 19 20.81 -19.19 1.84
N VAL A 20 19.76 -18.89 1.06
CA VAL A 20 18.96 -17.67 1.21
C VAL A 20 18.33 -17.60 2.59
N GLU A 21 17.72 -18.69 3.08
CA GLU A 21 17.11 -18.71 4.42
C GLU A 21 18.11 -18.39 5.54
N ARG A 22 19.37 -18.87 5.43
CA ARG A 22 20.44 -18.53 6.37
C ARG A 22 20.89 -17.08 6.22
N GLN A 23 20.97 -16.60 4.98
CA GLN A 23 21.41 -15.25 4.66
C GLN A 23 20.46 -14.18 5.21
N ILE A 24 19.15 -14.39 5.11
CA ILE A 24 18.14 -13.40 5.48
C ILE A 24 17.68 -13.51 6.95
N GLU A 25 18.14 -14.52 7.69
CA GLU A 25 17.73 -14.78 9.07
C GLU A 25 17.78 -13.52 9.98
N PRO A 26 18.83 -12.67 9.95
CA PRO A 26 18.85 -11.45 10.77
C PRO A 26 17.72 -10.48 10.44
N GLN A 27 17.39 -10.31 9.16
CA GLN A 27 16.35 -9.42 8.67
C GLN A 27 14.96 -9.96 9.04
N ILE A 28 14.76 -11.28 8.95
CA ILE A 28 13.51 -11.92 9.39
C ILE A 28 13.31 -11.70 10.90
N ALA A 29 14.37 -11.83 11.70
CA ALA A 29 14.32 -11.58 13.14
C ALA A 29 14.00 -10.10 13.46
N GLU A 30 14.58 -9.15 12.71
CA GLU A 30 14.30 -7.73 12.85
C GLU A 30 12.83 -7.41 12.54
N ILE A 31 12.28 -7.94 11.44
CA ILE A 31 10.85 -7.80 11.12
C ILE A 31 9.98 -8.41 12.22
N GLY A 32 10.40 -9.53 12.81
CA GLY A 32 9.73 -10.12 13.99
C GLY A 32 9.63 -9.17 15.18
N GLN A 33 10.68 -8.39 15.46
CA GLN A 33 10.65 -7.38 16.52
C GLN A 33 9.69 -6.22 16.19
N ARG A 34 9.65 -5.78 14.93
CA ARG A 34 8.71 -4.74 14.47
C ARG A 34 7.26 -5.20 14.59
N GLN A 35 6.95 -6.44 14.17
CA GLN A 35 5.63 -7.05 14.33
C GLN A 35 5.20 -7.03 15.81
N LEU A 36 6.08 -7.46 16.72
CA LEU A 36 5.78 -7.49 18.15
C LEU A 36 5.52 -6.10 18.72
N TYR A 37 6.35 -5.11 18.36
CA TYR A 37 6.17 -3.73 18.80
C TYR A 37 4.83 -3.15 18.33
N ASN A 38 4.54 -3.27 17.03
CA ASN A 38 3.31 -2.77 16.43
C ASN A 38 2.07 -3.49 16.97
N GLN A 39 2.14 -4.80 17.21
CA GLN A 39 1.06 -5.56 17.84
C GLN A 39 0.77 -5.06 19.27
N GLY A 40 1.81 -4.74 20.04
CA GLY A 40 1.66 -4.15 21.37
C GLY A 40 0.93 -2.81 21.34
N ARG A 41 1.27 -1.94 20.38
CA ARG A 41 0.55 -0.68 20.14
C ARG A 41 -0.92 -0.91 19.81
N VAL A 42 -1.22 -1.78 18.85
CA VAL A 42 -2.61 -2.10 18.46
C VAL A 42 -3.41 -2.63 19.65
N LEU A 43 -2.85 -3.56 20.44
CA LEU A 43 -3.52 -4.09 21.62
C LEU A 43 -3.82 -3.01 22.67
N ASN A 44 -2.88 -2.07 22.86
CA ASN A 44 -3.08 -0.94 23.77
C ASN A 44 -4.24 -0.03 23.31
N CYS A 45 -4.37 0.25 22.01
CA CYS A 45 -5.50 1.02 21.47
C CYS A 45 -6.83 0.31 21.74
N PHE A 46 -6.93 -1.00 21.47
CA PHE A 46 -8.16 -1.77 21.73
C PHE A 46 -8.56 -1.72 23.22
N LYS A 47 -7.58 -1.84 24.12
CA LYS A 47 -7.80 -1.76 25.56
C LYS A 47 -8.22 -0.35 25.98
N ALA A 48 -7.55 0.69 25.46
CA ALA A 48 -7.84 2.09 25.78
C ALA A 48 -9.27 2.48 25.38
N HIS A 49 -9.72 2.04 24.20
CA HIS A 49 -11.06 2.31 23.68
C HIS A 49 -12.13 1.31 24.15
N ARG A 50 -11.76 0.34 25.02
CA ARG A 50 -12.67 -0.65 25.62
C ARG A 50 -13.52 -1.35 24.57
N VAL A 51 -12.85 -1.93 23.58
CA VAL A 51 -13.51 -2.74 22.54
C VAL A 51 -14.24 -3.90 23.21
N ALA A 52 -15.52 -4.05 22.90
CA ALA A 52 -16.43 -5.05 23.40
C ALA A 52 -17.09 -5.80 22.23
N GLU A 53 -17.75 -6.91 22.51
CA GLU A 53 -18.37 -7.73 21.47
C GLU A 53 -19.49 -6.99 20.73
N GLU A 54 -20.21 -6.12 21.44
CA GLU A 54 -21.30 -5.30 20.91
C GLU A 54 -20.81 -4.31 19.84
N ASP A 55 -19.54 -3.89 19.90
CA ASP A 55 -18.93 -2.99 18.91
C ASP A 55 -18.77 -3.65 17.53
N LEU A 56 -18.96 -4.97 17.42
CA LEU A 56 -18.71 -5.74 16.19
C LEU A 56 -19.95 -5.94 15.31
N VAL A 57 -21.15 -5.56 15.79
CA VAL A 57 -22.45 -5.93 15.18
C VAL A 57 -22.83 -5.02 14.01
N GLY A 58 -22.35 -3.78 14.02
CA GLY A 58 -22.63 -2.75 13.00
C GLY A 58 -24.06 -2.22 13.02
N SER A 59 -24.29 -1.15 12.25
CA SER A 59 -25.56 -0.41 12.21
C SER A 59 -26.24 -0.49 10.84
N THR A 60 -27.53 -0.10 10.77
CA THR A 60 -28.35 -0.07 9.55
C THR A 60 -28.97 1.32 9.31
N GLY A 61 -29.62 1.53 8.16
CA GLY A 61 -30.29 2.81 7.84
C GLY A 61 -29.29 3.97 7.74
N TYR A 62 -29.56 5.10 8.40
CA TYR A 62 -28.63 6.23 8.47
C TYR A 62 -27.31 5.88 9.18
N GLY A 63 -27.32 4.91 10.10
CA GLY A 63 -26.15 4.54 10.88
C GLY A 63 -25.68 5.64 11.85
N TYR A 64 -26.60 6.44 12.39
CA TYR A 64 -26.32 7.32 13.52
C TYR A 64 -26.06 6.50 14.80
N ASP A 65 -25.27 7.07 15.71
CA ASP A 65 -24.93 6.49 17.03
C ASP A 65 -24.35 5.07 16.95
N ASP A 66 -23.63 4.77 15.87
CA ASP A 66 -22.86 3.54 15.70
C ASP A 66 -21.57 3.60 16.53
N ILE A 67 -21.68 3.20 17.79
CA ILE A 67 -20.58 3.20 18.77
C ILE A 67 -19.38 2.38 18.27
N GLY A 68 -19.65 1.23 17.62
CA GLY A 68 -18.59 0.36 17.10
C GLY A 68 -17.78 1.05 16.02
N ARG A 69 -18.42 1.80 15.14
CA ARG A 69 -17.76 2.64 14.14
C ARG A 69 -16.97 3.80 14.76
N GLU A 70 -17.54 4.49 15.73
CA GLU A 70 -16.87 5.61 16.42
C GLU A 70 -15.61 5.16 17.16
N LYS A 71 -15.67 4.00 17.84
CA LYS A 71 -14.49 3.41 18.47
C LYS A 71 -13.45 2.98 17.44
N LEU A 72 -13.84 2.47 16.28
CA LEU A 72 -12.90 2.08 15.22
C LEU A 72 -12.16 3.30 14.68
N ASP A 73 -12.87 4.39 14.40
CA ASP A 73 -12.27 5.68 14.04
C ASP A 73 -11.27 6.12 15.13
N ALA A 74 -11.68 6.08 16.41
CA ALA A 74 -10.83 6.48 17.52
C ALA A 74 -9.56 5.61 17.67
N ILE A 75 -9.67 4.30 17.44
CA ILE A 75 -8.53 3.37 17.45
C ILE A 75 -7.54 3.68 16.34
N TYR A 76 -8.02 3.98 15.13
CA TYR A 76 -7.15 4.41 14.03
C TYR A 76 -6.50 5.74 14.35
N ALA A 77 -7.26 6.72 14.87
CA ALA A 77 -6.71 8.01 15.25
C ALA A 77 -5.60 7.87 16.32
N ASP A 78 -5.83 7.05 17.35
CA ASP A 78 -4.86 6.77 18.41
C ASP A 78 -3.63 6.01 17.88
N TYR A 79 -3.83 4.91 17.13
CA TYR A 79 -2.70 4.14 16.59
C TYR A 79 -1.81 5.01 15.70
N PHE A 80 -2.42 5.77 14.78
CA PHE A 80 -1.70 6.67 13.87
C PHE A 80 -1.35 8.02 14.51
N GLN A 81 -1.59 8.23 15.82
CA GLN A 81 -1.20 9.46 16.53
C GLN A 81 -1.72 10.75 15.83
N SER A 82 -3.02 10.76 15.53
CA SER A 82 -3.71 11.86 14.87
C SER A 82 -4.94 12.29 15.65
N ASP A 83 -5.49 13.45 15.34
CA ASP A 83 -6.62 14.01 16.10
C ASP A 83 -7.93 13.26 15.86
N ASP A 84 -8.14 12.75 14.65
CA ASP A 84 -9.38 12.10 14.23
C ASP A 84 -9.18 11.16 13.04
N ALA A 85 -10.18 10.32 12.76
CA ALA A 85 -10.18 9.39 11.63
C ALA A 85 -11.55 9.17 11.00
N ILE A 86 -11.56 8.56 9.82
CA ILE A 86 -12.71 7.95 9.15
C ILE A 86 -12.26 6.59 8.65
N VAL A 87 -12.87 5.51 9.12
CA VAL A 87 -12.61 4.12 8.71
C VAL A 87 -13.94 3.50 8.29
N LYS A 88 -14.16 3.33 6.98
CA LYS A 88 -15.52 3.07 6.47
C LYS A 88 -15.52 2.08 5.30
N PRO A 89 -16.54 1.19 5.24
CA PRO A 89 -16.77 0.36 4.05
C PRO A 89 -17.19 1.19 2.83
N GLN A 90 -17.77 2.38 3.04
CA GLN A 90 -18.16 3.30 1.96
C GLN A 90 -16.95 3.83 1.17
N ILE A 91 -15.75 3.79 1.73
CA ILE A 91 -14.54 4.16 1.02
C ILE A 91 -14.06 2.95 0.20
N MET A 92 -14.60 2.81 -1.00
CA MET A 92 -14.43 1.63 -1.86
C MET A 92 -12.97 1.23 -2.18
N SER A 93 -12.01 2.14 -2.13
CA SER A 93 -10.60 1.88 -2.47
C SER A 93 -9.65 2.90 -1.86
N GLY A 94 -8.33 2.62 -1.91
CA GLY A 94 -7.30 3.61 -1.55
C GLY A 94 -7.36 4.84 -2.45
N THR A 95 -7.55 4.66 -3.77
CA THR A 95 -7.75 5.76 -4.72
C THR A 95 -8.99 6.59 -4.35
N HIS A 96 -10.09 5.97 -3.90
CA HIS A 96 -11.27 6.69 -3.41
C HIS A 96 -10.97 7.47 -2.11
N ALA A 97 -10.18 6.90 -1.18
CA ALA A 97 -9.76 7.59 0.04
C ALA A 97 -8.93 8.85 -0.28
N ILE A 98 -7.96 8.72 -1.18
CA ILE A 98 -7.10 9.84 -1.65
C ILE A 98 -7.93 10.89 -2.39
N THR A 99 -8.82 10.47 -3.28
CA THR A 99 -9.75 11.36 -3.99
C THR A 99 -10.63 12.14 -3.02
N THR A 100 -11.15 11.46 -1.99
CA THR A 100 -11.94 12.08 -0.93
C THR A 100 -11.11 13.14 -0.20
N ALA A 101 -9.86 12.85 0.16
CA ALA A 101 -8.94 13.80 0.79
C ALA A 101 -8.71 15.04 -0.08
N PHE A 102 -8.45 14.85 -1.38
CA PHE A 102 -8.20 15.95 -2.31
C PHE A 102 -9.40 16.88 -2.45
N PHE A 103 -10.58 16.34 -2.76
CA PHE A 103 -11.78 17.15 -2.90
C PHE A 103 -12.30 17.73 -1.58
N ALA A 104 -11.98 17.11 -0.43
CA ALA A 104 -12.31 17.65 0.87
C ALA A 104 -11.59 18.97 1.14
N VAL A 105 -10.31 19.04 0.77
CA VAL A 105 -9.43 20.19 1.07
C VAL A 105 -9.41 21.22 -0.05
N LEU A 106 -9.22 20.77 -1.30
CA LEU A 106 -8.98 21.65 -2.44
C LEU A 106 -10.28 22.29 -2.95
N ARG A 107 -10.18 23.54 -3.39
CA ARG A 107 -11.24 24.36 -3.96
C ARG A 107 -10.79 24.93 -5.31
N PRO A 108 -11.73 25.44 -6.14
CA PRO A 108 -11.35 26.09 -7.40
C PRO A 108 -10.24 27.13 -7.19
N GLN A 109 -9.26 27.14 -8.11
CA GLN A 109 -8.04 27.94 -8.09
C GLN A 109 -6.94 27.50 -7.11
N ASP A 110 -7.22 26.58 -6.19
CA ASP A 110 -6.16 25.94 -5.40
C ASP A 110 -5.26 25.08 -6.29
N LYS A 111 -4.06 24.78 -5.80
CA LYS A 111 -3.10 23.90 -6.43
C LYS A 111 -2.73 22.73 -5.51
N LEU A 112 -2.83 21.52 -6.06
CA LEU A 112 -2.23 20.31 -5.52
C LEU A 112 -0.77 20.22 -5.99
N PHE A 113 0.16 20.06 -5.07
CA PHE A 113 1.57 19.91 -5.38
C PHE A 113 2.13 18.58 -4.90
N TYR A 114 2.65 17.75 -5.81
CA TYR A 114 3.33 16.50 -5.44
C TYR A 114 4.84 16.72 -5.28
N LEU A 115 5.38 16.48 -4.09
CA LEU A 115 6.83 16.60 -3.85
C LEU A 115 7.60 15.35 -4.31
N THR A 116 6.93 14.19 -4.33
CA THR A 116 7.52 12.87 -4.53
C THR A 116 7.47 12.40 -5.99
N GLY A 117 7.57 13.31 -6.96
CA GLY A 117 7.44 12.99 -8.39
C GLY A 117 5.99 12.88 -8.87
N MET A 118 5.83 12.38 -10.10
CA MET A 118 4.51 12.11 -10.67
C MET A 118 3.79 11.03 -9.85
N PRO A 119 2.50 11.21 -9.47
CA PRO A 119 1.72 10.17 -8.81
C PRO A 119 1.50 8.94 -9.69
N TYR A 120 1.12 7.83 -9.05
CA TYR A 120 0.72 6.61 -9.76
C TYR A 120 -0.54 6.80 -10.62
N ASP A 121 -0.67 5.95 -11.64
CA ASP A 121 -1.49 6.19 -12.83
C ASP A 121 -2.96 6.50 -12.52
N THR A 122 -3.62 5.75 -11.63
CA THR A 122 -5.04 6.02 -11.31
C THR A 122 -5.27 7.39 -10.67
N ILE A 123 -4.28 7.95 -9.96
CA ILE A 123 -4.36 9.31 -9.41
C ILE A 123 -4.15 10.36 -10.50
N GLN A 124 -3.40 10.05 -11.56
CA GLN A 124 -3.28 10.95 -12.71
C GLN A 124 -4.63 11.18 -13.41
N HIS A 125 -5.49 10.15 -13.46
CA HIS A 125 -6.88 10.27 -13.91
C HIS A 125 -7.71 11.14 -12.97
N VAL A 126 -7.61 10.93 -11.65
CA VAL A 126 -8.30 11.78 -10.65
C VAL A 126 -7.92 13.26 -10.80
N ILE A 127 -6.65 13.53 -11.08
CA ILE A 127 -6.13 14.89 -11.28
C ILE A 127 -6.61 15.48 -12.62
N GLY A 128 -6.76 14.65 -13.66
CA GLY A 128 -7.12 15.08 -15.02
C GLY A 128 -5.89 15.40 -15.90
N ILE A 129 -4.76 14.74 -15.64
CA ILE A 129 -3.55 14.79 -16.49
C ILE A 129 -3.34 13.53 -17.32
N ALA A 130 -4.11 12.46 -17.04
CA ALA A 130 -4.23 11.27 -17.87
C ALA A 130 -5.72 10.99 -18.13
N GLY A 131 -6.02 10.36 -19.27
CA GLY A 131 -7.40 10.09 -19.69
C GLY A 131 -8.20 11.35 -20.05
N ASN A 132 -9.52 11.19 -20.13
CA ASN A 132 -10.48 12.28 -20.42
C ASN A 132 -11.82 12.06 -19.68
N GLU A 133 -11.74 11.45 -18.49
CA GLU A 133 -12.91 11.23 -17.64
C GLU A 133 -13.42 12.56 -17.07
N PRO A 134 -14.75 12.74 -16.91
CA PRO A 134 -15.31 13.91 -16.26
C PRO A 134 -15.23 13.81 -14.73
N GLY A 135 -15.24 14.96 -14.06
CA GLY A 135 -15.25 15.05 -12.60
C GLY A 135 -13.86 15.07 -11.96
N THR A 136 -12.83 15.36 -12.74
CA THR A 136 -11.43 15.44 -12.29
C THR A 136 -11.14 16.72 -11.52
N LEU A 137 -10.02 16.80 -10.79
CA LEU A 137 -9.60 18.04 -10.14
C LEU A 137 -9.55 19.21 -11.14
N LYS A 138 -9.02 18.96 -12.34
CA LYS A 138 -8.96 19.94 -13.43
C LYS A 138 -10.33 20.47 -13.84
N ASP A 139 -11.37 19.64 -13.89
CA ASP A 139 -12.74 20.07 -14.22
C ASP A 139 -13.32 21.03 -13.19
N PHE A 140 -12.90 20.89 -11.93
CA PHE A 140 -13.24 21.79 -10.83
C PHE A 140 -12.27 22.99 -10.71
N GLN A 141 -11.45 23.24 -11.73
CA GLN A 141 -10.45 24.32 -11.77
C GLN A 141 -9.43 24.23 -10.64
N ILE A 142 -9.14 23.03 -10.16
CA ILE A 142 -8.06 22.76 -9.21
C ILE A 142 -6.81 22.45 -10.01
N ASN A 143 -5.76 23.23 -9.80
CA ASN A 143 -4.50 23.12 -10.53
C ASN A 143 -3.62 22.01 -9.96
N PHE A 144 -2.68 21.52 -10.77
CA PHE A 144 -1.72 20.51 -10.37
C PHE A 144 -0.30 20.89 -10.81
N ASP A 145 0.68 20.61 -9.96
CA ASP A 145 2.11 20.61 -10.29
C ASP A 145 2.83 19.53 -9.46
N TYR A 146 4.03 19.16 -9.86
CA TYR A 146 4.85 18.20 -9.13
C TYR A 146 6.34 18.51 -9.28
N GLN A 147 7.17 18.06 -8.36
CA GLN A 147 8.62 18.11 -8.49
C GLN A 147 9.13 16.77 -9.04
N PRO A 148 9.70 16.73 -10.26
CA PRO A 148 10.45 15.56 -10.71
C PRO A 148 11.54 15.19 -9.69
N LEU A 149 11.68 13.89 -9.45
CA LEU A 149 12.75 13.36 -8.61
C LEU A 149 14.08 13.43 -9.37
N LEU A 150 15.17 13.40 -8.61
CA LEU A 150 16.52 13.24 -9.13
C LEU A 150 16.70 11.86 -9.76
N GLU A 151 17.77 11.68 -10.54
CA GLU A 151 18.07 10.39 -11.21
C GLU A 151 18.27 9.23 -10.23
N ASP A 152 18.71 9.53 -9.00
CA ASP A 152 18.84 8.54 -7.92
C ASP A 152 17.51 8.22 -7.20
N GLY A 153 16.42 8.89 -7.59
CA GLY A 153 15.08 8.74 -7.04
C GLY A 153 14.81 9.58 -5.79
N GLU A 154 15.75 10.43 -5.36
CA GLU A 154 15.55 11.34 -4.23
C GLU A 154 14.81 12.62 -4.65
N VAL A 155 14.28 13.35 -3.68
CA VAL A 155 13.61 14.63 -3.90
C VAL A 155 14.62 15.71 -4.28
N ASP A 156 14.36 16.42 -5.37
CA ASP A 156 15.09 17.65 -5.73
C ASP A 156 14.62 18.82 -4.85
N TYR A 157 15.21 18.94 -3.67
CA TYR A 157 14.87 19.98 -2.70
C TYR A 157 15.18 21.38 -3.21
N GLU A 158 16.22 21.57 -4.03
CA GLU A 158 16.62 22.89 -4.54
C GLU A 158 15.54 23.47 -5.47
N GLN A 159 15.03 22.63 -6.38
CA GLN A 159 13.96 23.05 -7.29
C GLN A 159 12.60 23.09 -6.59
N ALA A 160 12.35 22.19 -5.64
CA ALA A 160 11.13 22.19 -4.84
C ALA A 160 10.94 23.51 -4.07
N ILE A 161 12.01 24.12 -3.53
CA ILE A 161 11.94 25.42 -2.83
C ILE A 161 11.26 26.48 -3.70
N LYS A 162 11.62 26.53 -4.99
CA LYS A 162 11.10 27.53 -5.93
C LYS A 162 9.62 27.31 -6.22
N LYS A 163 9.22 26.06 -6.44
CA LYS A 163 7.81 25.71 -6.68
C LYS A 163 6.93 25.96 -5.46
N LEU A 164 7.43 25.65 -4.26
CA LEU A 164 6.70 25.86 -3.00
C LEU A 164 6.45 27.34 -2.66
N GLN A 165 7.08 28.29 -3.35
CA GLN A 165 6.76 29.72 -3.23
C GLN A 165 5.40 30.09 -3.84
N ASP A 166 4.80 29.21 -4.65
CA ASP A 166 3.51 29.48 -5.26
C ASP A 166 2.39 29.54 -4.19
N PRO A 167 1.75 30.71 -3.99
CA PRO A 167 0.72 30.88 -2.98
C PRO A 167 -0.56 30.09 -3.28
N ALA A 168 -0.78 29.65 -4.52
CA ALA A 168 -1.93 28.82 -4.88
C ALA A 168 -1.81 27.39 -4.33
N ILE A 169 -0.60 26.93 -3.98
CA ILE A 169 -0.41 25.60 -3.39
C ILE A 169 -1.15 25.57 -2.04
N LYS A 170 -2.17 24.72 -1.96
CA LYS A 170 -2.96 24.51 -0.74
C LYS A 170 -2.69 23.16 -0.08
N MET A 171 -2.30 22.17 -0.88
CA MET A 171 -1.93 20.83 -0.41
C MET A 171 -0.61 20.39 -1.06
N VAL A 172 0.30 19.89 -0.22
CA VAL A 172 1.50 19.18 -0.66
C VAL A 172 1.31 17.70 -0.37
N ALA A 173 1.34 16.88 -1.41
CA ALA A 173 1.16 15.44 -1.31
C ALA A 173 2.50 14.69 -1.39
N LEU A 174 2.63 13.68 -0.54
CA LEU A 174 3.76 12.75 -0.47
C LEU A 174 3.24 11.33 -0.72
N GLN A 175 3.81 10.64 -1.69
CA GLN A 175 3.51 9.24 -1.96
C GLN A 175 4.61 8.35 -1.37
N ARG A 176 4.29 7.59 -0.31
CA ARG A 176 5.26 6.73 0.38
C ARG A 176 5.74 5.60 -0.53
N SER A 177 4.80 4.76 -0.97
CA SER A 177 5.09 3.63 -1.85
C SER A 177 5.49 4.10 -3.26
N ARG A 178 6.26 3.27 -3.96
CA ARG A 178 6.71 3.56 -5.32
C ARG A 178 5.63 3.39 -6.40
N GLY A 179 4.58 2.61 -6.13
CA GLY A 179 3.66 2.17 -7.20
C GLY A 179 4.43 1.44 -8.31
N TYR A 180 4.26 1.85 -9.57
CA TYR A 180 5.05 1.37 -10.71
C TYR A 180 6.25 2.24 -11.08
N ALA A 181 6.58 3.23 -10.25
CA ALA A 181 7.78 4.04 -10.49
C ALA A 181 9.05 3.21 -10.21
N VAL A 182 10.04 3.30 -11.10
CA VAL A 182 11.34 2.63 -10.98
C VAL A 182 12.24 3.43 -10.01
N ARG A 183 11.78 3.61 -8.78
CA ARG A 183 12.51 4.23 -7.66
C ARG A 183 12.33 3.42 -6.38
N LYS A 184 13.11 3.74 -5.34
CA LYS A 184 12.85 3.21 -4.00
C LYS A 184 11.60 3.86 -3.40
N SER A 185 10.91 3.12 -2.54
CA SER A 185 9.84 3.66 -1.71
C SER A 185 10.45 4.54 -0.60
N PHE A 186 9.79 5.62 -0.22
CA PHE A 186 10.34 6.57 0.75
C PHE A 186 10.13 6.06 2.18
N THR A 187 11.21 5.96 2.95
CA THR A 187 11.14 5.55 4.36
C THR A 187 10.47 6.61 5.21
N ILE A 188 10.03 6.23 6.41
CA ILE A 188 9.51 7.19 7.39
C ILE A 188 10.54 8.28 7.71
N GLU A 189 11.82 7.93 7.79
CA GLU A 189 12.89 8.93 8.00
C GLU A 189 13.02 9.90 6.81
N GLN A 190 12.83 9.43 5.58
CA GLN A 190 12.78 10.32 4.41
C GLN A 190 11.52 11.20 4.42
N LEU A 191 10.36 10.63 4.73
CA LEU A 191 9.10 11.39 4.85
C LEU A 191 9.18 12.45 5.95
N LYS A 192 9.78 12.14 7.10
CA LYS A 192 10.05 13.11 8.17
C LYS A 192 10.88 14.30 7.65
N LYS A 193 11.97 14.03 6.92
CA LYS A 193 12.80 15.09 6.31
C LYS A 193 12.00 15.93 5.32
N MET A 194 11.14 15.31 4.50
CA MET A 194 10.27 16.01 3.56
C MET A 194 9.25 16.90 4.28
N ILE A 195 8.60 16.39 5.33
CA ILE A 195 7.63 17.13 6.14
C ILE A 195 8.31 18.33 6.80
N GLU A 196 9.46 18.12 7.45
CA GLU A 196 10.24 19.21 8.05
C GLU A 196 10.66 20.26 7.01
N PHE A 197 11.10 19.82 5.84
CA PHE A 197 11.47 20.70 4.73
C PHE A 197 10.29 21.57 4.28
N ILE A 198 9.11 20.96 4.05
CA ILE A 198 7.90 21.70 3.67
C ILE A 198 7.56 22.71 4.75
N ARG A 199 7.55 22.31 6.03
CA ARG A 199 7.19 23.20 7.16
C ARG A 199 8.13 24.38 7.35
N ARG A 200 9.41 24.25 7.00
CA ARG A 200 10.36 25.39 7.03
C ARG A 200 10.02 26.45 5.99
N ILE A 201 9.35 26.09 4.90
CA ILE A 201 9.05 26.99 3.76
C ILE A 201 7.59 27.46 3.80
N ARG A 202 6.66 26.55 4.13
CA ARG A 202 5.21 26.76 4.14
C ARG A 202 4.56 26.10 5.35
N THR A 203 4.03 26.92 6.25
CA THR A 203 3.28 26.46 7.44
C THR A 203 1.77 26.40 7.22
N ASP A 204 1.27 26.95 6.11
CA ASP A 204 -0.15 27.13 5.79
C ASP A 204 -0.75 26.04 4.88
N VAL A 205 0.11 25.21 4.27
CA VAL A 205 -0.29 24.12 3.39
C VAL A 205 -0.65 22.87 4.18
N VAL A 206 -1.62 22.10 3.65
CA VAL A 206 -1.93 20.76 4.14
C VAL A 206 -0.88 19.79 3.61
N ILE A 207 -0.20 19.05 4.47
CA ILE A 207 0.69 17.95 4.08
C ILE A 207 -0.10 16.66 4.10
N PHE A 208 -0.38 16.14 2.90
CA PHE A 208 -1.08 14.88 2.70
C PHE A 208 -0.09 13.75 2.42
N VAL A 209 -0.31 12.58 3.01
CA VAL A 209 0.48 11.37 2.73
C VAL A 209 -0.42 10.24 2.22
N ASP A 210 -0.13 9.75 1.02
CA ASP A 210 -0.63 8.44 0.58
C ASP A 210 0.25 7.36 1.24
N ASN A 211 -0.34 6.64 2.19
CA ASN A 211 0.35 5.65 3.02
C ASN A 211 0.10 4.21 2.58
N CYS A 212 -0.55 4.00 1.44
CA CYS A 212 -0.81 2.66 0.92
C CYS A 212 0.45 1.80 0.90
N TYR A 213 0.32 0.55 1.36
CA TYR A 213 1.39 -0.45 1.53
C TYR A 213 2.37 -0.18 2.67
N GLY A 214 2.34 1.02 3.27
CA GLY A 214 3.30 1.44 4.28
C GLY A 214 2.88 1.08 5.70
N GLU A 215 1.60 0.87 5.95
CA GLU A 215 1.07 0.68 7.30
C GLU A 215 1.77 -0.51 7.99
N PHE A 216 2.23 -0.31 9.22
CA PHE A 216 2.91 -1.30 10.06
C PHE A 216 4.27 -1.82 9.55
N SER A 217 4.76 -1.33 8.41
CA SER A 217 6.05 -1.78 7.86
C SER A 217 7.27 -1.24 8.63
N GLU A 218 7.08 -0.10 9.28
CA GLU A 218 7.99 0.53 10.25
C GLU A 218 7.27 0.67 11.59
N ILE A 219 8.00 1.09 12.63
CA ILE A 219 7.43 1.26 13.99
C ILE A 219 6.79 2.64 14.22
N HIS A 220 6.93 3.54 13.24
CA HIS A 220 6.38 4.89 13.23
C HIS A 220 5.61 5.11 11.93
N GLU A 221 4.66 6.03 11.95
CA GLU A 221 3.86 6.41 10.78
C GLU A 221 4.00 7.92 10.48
N PRO A 222 3.72 8.37 9.24
CA PRO A 222 4.01 9.76 8.82
C PRO A 222 3.36 10.85 9.67
N THR A 223 2.18 10.58 10.21
CA THR A 223 1.40 11.45 11.11
C THR A 223 2.15 11.80 12.40
N GLU A 224 2.98 10.90 12.92
CA GLU A 224 3.84 11.15 14.11
C GLU A 224 4.86 12.29 13.87
N TYR A 225 5.12 12.63 12.61
CA TYR A 225 6.10 13.64 12.21
C TYR A 225 5.47 14.88 11.56
N GLY A 226 4.14 15.02 11.63
CA GLY A 226 3.45 16.25 11.21
C GLY A 226 2.81 16.22 9.84
N ALA A 227 2.57 15.03 9.27
CA ALA A 227 1.59 14.87 8.19
C ALA A 227 0.20 15.25 8.72
N ASP A 228 -0.49 16.16 8.03
CA ASP A 228 -1.80 16.67 8.47
C ASP A 228 -2.95 15.71 8.18
N LEU A 229 -2.84 14.96 7.08
CA LEU A 229 -3.85 14.05 6.60
C LEU A 229 -3.17 12.88 5.89
N MET A 230 -3.67 11.67 6.14
CA MET A 230 -3.12 10.45 5.57
C MET A 230 -4.25 9.51 5.18
N ALA A 231 -4.09 8.79 4.07
CA ALA A 231 -5.11 7.86 3.60
C ALA A 231 -4.51 6.51 3.17
N GLY A 232 -5.35 5.48 3.19
CA GLY A 232 -5.00 4.14 2.72
C GLY A 232 -6.23 3.25 2.52
N SER A 233 -5.97 1.98 2.20
CA SER A 233 -6.98 0.97 1.86
C SER A 233 -7.03 -0.15 2.89
N LEU A 234 -8.23 -0.66 3.19
CA LEU A 234 -8.40 -1.76 4.15
C LEU A 234 -8.15 -3.13 3.53
N TYR A 235 -8.30 -3.31 2.23
CA TYR A 235 -7.88 -4.56 1.55
C TYR A 235 -6.38 -4.52 1.14
N LYS A 236 -5.61 -3.72 1.86
CA LYS A 236 -4.14 -3.74 1.93
C LYS A 236 -3.71 -4.08 3.37
N ASN A 237 -2.59 -3.53 3.84
CA ASN A 237 -2.00 -3.81 5.14
C ASN A 237 -3.01 -3.65 6.30
N ALA A 238 -3.73 -2.52 6.33
CA ALA A 238 -4.54 -2.12 7.47
C ALA A 238 -5.75 -3.00 7.78
N GLY A 239 -6.23 -3.80 6.84
CA GLY A 239 -7.28 -4.79 7.10
C GLY A 239 -6.78 -6.23 7.19
N GLY A 240 -5.47 -6.46 7.17
CA GLY A 240 -4.86 -7.75 7.54
C GLY A 240 -5.35 -8.97 6.75
N GLY A 241 -5.82 -8.77 5.51
CA GLY A 241 -6.39 -9.83 4.68
C GLY A 241 -7.78 -10.32 5.11
N ILE A 242 -8.43 -9.62 6.04
CA ILE A 242 -9.76 -9.96 6.57
C ILE A 242 -10.81 -8.94 6.10
N ALA A 243 -10.45 -7.65 6.06
CA ALA A 243 -11.36 -6.61 5.61
C ALA A 243 -11.71 -6.80 4.12
N LYS A 244 -13.00 -7.00 3.84
CA LYS A 244 -13.52 -7.28 2.49
C LYS A 244 -13.59 -6.07 1.57
N THR A 245 -13.58 -4.87 2.14
CA THR A 245 -13.62 -3.59 1.42
C THR A 245 -13.28 -2.46 2.40
N GLY A 246 -13.22 -1.24 1.90
CA GLY A 246 -13.08 -0.04 2.70
C GLY A 246 -11.72 0.64 2.56
N GLY A 247 -11.65 1.81 3.18
CA GLY A 247 -10.48 2.65 3.25
C GLY A 247 -10.51 3.48 4.52
N TYR A 248 -9.39 4.14 4.79
CA TYR A 248 -9.28 5.02 5.94
C TYR A 248 -8.71 6.38 5.56
N LEU A 249 -9.08 7.39 6.34
CA LEU A 249 -8.37 8.65 6.47
C LEU A 249 -8.08 8.90 7.96
N VAL A 250 -6.89 9.35 8.28
CA VAL A 250 -6.48 9.79 9.64
C VAL A 250 -5.79 11.14 9.54
N GLY A 251 -5.94 11.99 10.53
CA GLY A 251 -5.31 13.31 10.48
C GLY A 251 -5.93 14.32 11.44
N ARG A 252 -5.70 15.59 11.13
CA ARG A 252 -6.28 16.71 11.90
C ARG A 252 -7.80 16.69 11.85
N LYS A 253 -8.41 17.05 12.97
CA LYS A 253 -9.87 16.99 13.15
C LYS A 253 -10.64 17.85 12.15
N ASP A 254 -10.13 19.03 11.80
CA ASP A 254 -10.75 19.92 10.82
C ASP A 254 -10.74 19.32 9.41
N LEU A 255 -9.65 18.66 9.02
CA LEU A 255 -9.52 18.01 7.71
C LEU A 255 -10.36 16.74 7.62
N ILE A 256 -10.43 15.96 8.69
CA ILE A 256 -11.30 14.78 8.77
C ILE A 256 -12.77 15.18 8.72
N HIS A 257 -13.16 16.29 9.35
CA HIS A 257 -14.51 16.83 9.21
C HIS A 257 -14.85 17.19 7.74
N LEU A 258 -13.93 17.85 7.02
CA LEU A 258 -14.09 18.12 5.59
C LEU A 258 -14.20 16.84 4.77
N ALA A 259 -13.37 15.83 5.07
CA ALA A 259 -13.42 14.53 4.40
C ALA A 259 -14.75 13.82 4.61
N GLY A 260 -15.32 13.86 5.82
CA GLY A 260 -16.64 13.32 6.11
C GLY A 260 -17.74 14.02 5.31
N ASN A 261 -17.69 15.36 5.21
CA ASN A 261 -18.65 16.13 4.40
C ASN A 261 -18.52 15.82 2.91
N ARG A 262 -17.30 15.56 2.41
CA ARG A 262 -17.08 15.18 1.01
C ARG A 262 -17.55 13.76 0.71
N LEU A 263 -17.27 12.81 1.60
CA LEU A 263 -17.67 11.42 1.46
C LEU A 263 -19.20 11.26 1.48
N ASN A 264 -19.86 11.98 2.39
CA ASN A 264 -21.30 11.97 2.57
C ASN A 264 -21.91 13.27 2.03
N SER A 265 -22.31 14.17 2.92
CA SER A 265 -22.82 15.49 2.58
C SER A 265 -22.49 16.52 3.68
N PRO A 266 -22.39 17.83 3.35
CA PRO A 266 -22.24 18.88 4.34
C PRO A 266 -23.38 18.85 5.37
N GLY A 267 -23.02 18.85 6.66
CA GLY A 267 -23.98 18.76 7.77
C GLY A 267 -23.98 17.39 8.41
N SER A 268 -24.17 16.32 7.62
CA SER A 268 -24.07 14.94 8.10
C SER A 268 -22.65 14.58 8.51
N GLY A 269 -21.66 15.02 7.73
CA GLY A 269 -20.25 14.73 7.96
C GLY A 269 -19.98 13.23 8.06
N LYS A 270 -19.01 12.84 8.91
CA LYS A 270 -18.63 11.43 9.08
C LYS A 270 -19.55 10.59 9.97
N ASN A 271 -20.57 11.20 10.58
CA ASN A 271 -21.46 10.53 11.55
C ASN A 271 -22.57 9.72 10.87
N GLU A 272 -22.77 9.90 9.57
CA GLU A 272 -23.69 9.11 8.76
C GLU A 272 -22.93 7.98 8.03
N GLY A 273 -23.63 6.88 7.76
CA GLY A 273 -23.12 5.72 7.03
C GLY A 273 -23.18 4.45 7.87
N ALA A 274 -24.17 3.62 7.56
CA ALA A 274 -24.34 2.30 8.16
C ALA A 274 -23.16 1.38 7.85
N THR A 275 -22.66 0.69 8.88
CA THR A 275 -21.52 -0.24 8.73
C THR A 275 -21.95 -1.66 8.39
N ILE A 276 -23.26 -1.97 8.53
CA ILE A 276 -23.87 -3.26 8.21
C ILE A 276 -23.09 -4.40 8.89
N GLY A 277 -22.48 -5.31 8.14
CA GLY A 277 -21.76 -6.46 8.68
C GLY A 277 -20.25 -6.32 8.69
N HIS A 278 -19.70 -5.11 8.47
CA HIS A 278 -18.27 -4.95 8.21
C HIS A 278 -17.40 -4.72 9.45
N LEU A 279 -17.97 -4.29 10.57
CA LEU A 279 -17.17 -3.91 11.74
C LEU A 279 -16.30 -5.06 12.24
N ARG A 280 -16.87 -6.27 12.39
CA ARG A 280 -16.11 -7.45 12.82
C ARG A 280 -14.84 -7.67 12.01
N ASP A 281 -14.96 -7.66 10.68
CA ASP A 281 -13.84 -7.88 9.76
C ASP A 281 -12.80 -6.75 9.85
N MET A 282 -13.24 -5.50 10.01
CA MET A 282 -12.34 -4.35 10.12
C MET A 282 -11.58 -4.33 11.45
N TYR A 283 -12.26 -4.62 12.57
CA TYR A 283 -11.62 -4.76 13.88
C TYR A 283 -10.62 -5.92 13.90
N GLN A 284 -11.03 -7.10 13.44
CA GLN A 284 -10.16 -8.27 13.40
C GLN A 284 -8.99 -8.08 12.43
N GLY A 285 -9.25 -7.48 11.27
CA GLY A 285 -8.25 -7.13 10.27
C GLY A 285 -7.19 -6.18 10.82
N PHE A 286 -7.60 -5.11 11.48
CA PHE A 286 -6.66 -4.16 12.09
C PHE A 286 -5.88 -4.80 13.26
N PHE A 287 -6.51 -5.69 14.03
CA PHE A 287 -5.83 -6.43 15.09
C PHE A 287 -4.68 -7.30 14.57
N ILE A 288 -4.87 -8.00 13.44
CA ILE A 288 -3.86 -8.90 12.85
C ILE A 288 -2.92 -8.21 11.85
N ALA A 289 -3.24 -6.98 11.42
CA ALA A 289 -2.50 -6.24 10.41
C ALA A 289 -0.98 -6.13 10.67
N PRO A 290 -0.48 -5.88 11.89
CA PRO A 290 0.96 -5.88 12.15
C PRO A 290 1.64 -7.21 11.81
N HIS A 291 1.01 -8.33 12.18
CA HIS A 291 1.53 -9.66 11.90
C HIS A 291 1.56 -9.91 10.39
N VAL A 292 0.41 -9.79 9.71
CA VAL A 292 0.30 -10.08 8.27
C VAL A 292 1.22 -9.19 7.44
N THR A 293 1.35 -7.91 7.78
CA THR A 293 2.29 -6.99 7.14
C THR A 293 3.73 -7.51 7.25
N GLY A 294 4.14 -7.95 8.44
CA GLY A 294 5.47 -8.52 8.62
C GLY A 294 5.68 -9.83 7.86
N GLU A 295 4.65 -10.69 7.74
CA GLU A 295 4.73 -11.91 6.92
C GLU A 295 4.94 -11.59 5.43
N ALA A 296 4.21 -10.60 4.91
CA ALA A 296 4.39 -10.11 3.55
C ALA A 296 5.80 -9.52 3.34
N ILE A 297 6.32 -8.73 4.28
CA ILE A 297 7.69 -8.16 4.19
C ILE A 297 8.76 -9.27 4.23
N LYS A 298 8.62 -10.26 5.11
CA LYS A 298 9.49 -11.45 5.14
C LYS A 298 9.47 -12.17 3.79
N GLY A 299 8.29 -12.32 3.21
CA GLY A 299 8.07 -12.85 1.86
C GLY A 299 8.83 -12.06 0.79
N ALA A 300 8.69 -10.72 0.79
CA ALA A 300 9.41 -9.83 -0.12
C ALA A 300 10.94 -9.93 0.02
N ILE A 301 11.45 -10.02 1.25
CA ILE A 301 12.90 -10.22 1.53
C ILE A 301 13.38 -11.56 0.98
N PHE A 302 12.63 -12.63 1.19
CA PHE A 302 12.94 -13.96 0.64
C PHE A 302 12.92 -13.97 -0.88
N ALA A 303 11.89 -13.40 -1.49
CA ALA A 303 11.78 -13.28 -2.95
C ALA A 303 12.95 -12.49 -3.53
N SER A 304 13.27 -11.34 -2.95
CA SER A 304 14.42 -10.51 -3.34
C SER A 304 15.73 -11.31 -3.30
N ALA A 305 16.04 -11.96 -2.18
CA ALA A 305 17.28 -12.71 -2.02
C ALA A 305 17.37 -13.90 -2.99
N LEU A 306 16.29 -14.64 -3.19
CA LEU A 306 16.30 -15.83 -4.05
C LEU A 306 16.36 -15.47 -5.53
N LEU A 307 15.62 -14.43 -5.96
CA LEU A 307 15.67 -13.91 -7.33
C LEU A 307 17.05 -13.29 -7.65
N GLU A 308 17.66 -12.59 -6.70
CA GLU A 308 19.04 -12.11 -6.82
C GLU A 308 20.04 -13.28 -6.94
N LYS A 309 19.85 -14.36 -6.16
CA LYS A 309 20.71 -15.56 -6.17
C LYS A 309 20.69 -16.33 -7.51
N ILE A 310 19.66 -16.14 -8.31
CA ILE A 310 19.56 -16.70 -9.68
C ILE A 310 19.95 -15.68 -10.77
N GLY A 311 20.45 -14.50 -10.39
CA GLY A 311 21.04 -13.52 -11.28
C GLY A 311 20.07 -12.46 -11.83
N LEU A 312 18.86 -12.34 -11.24
CA LEU A 312 17.92 -11.29 -11.62
C LEU A 312 18.19 -9.98 -10.87
N LYS A 313 17.87 -8.86 -11.50
CA LYS A 313 17.87 -7.56 -10.84
C LYS A 313 16.60 -7.41 -10.02
N VAL A 314 16.76 -7.03 -8.77
CA VAL A 314 15.66 -6.85 -7.80
C VAL A 314 15.74 -5.48 -7.16
N SER A 315 14.60 -4.93 -6.79
CA SER A 315 14.52 -3.68 -6.03
C SER A 315 13.29 -3.68 -5.12
N PRO A 316 13.43 -3.44 -3.81
CA PRO A 316 14.68 -3.34 -3.05
C PRO A 316 15.47 -4.66 -3.01
N ARG A 317 16.74 -4.60 -2.60
CA ARG A 317 17.53 -5.79 -2.25
C ARG A 317 17.12 -6.35 -0.89
N TRP A 318 17.42 -7.60 -0.61
CA TRP A 318 17.01 -8.29 0.62
C TRP A 318 17.49 -7.59 1.91
N ASN A 319 18.61 -6.86 1.83
CA ASN A 319 19.21 -6.10 2.93
C ASN A 319 18.94 -4.58 2.86
N ASP A 320 18.18 -4.11 1.88
CA ASP A 320 17.71 -2.72 1.86
C ASP A 320 16.59 -2.51 2.90
N PRO A 321 16.45 -1.28 3.46
CA PRO A 321 15.33 -0.94 4.32
C PRO A 321 13.97 -1.21 3.66
N ARG A 322 13.00 -1.63 4.47
CA ARG A 322 11.61 -1.91 4.06
C ARG A 322 10.69 -0.90 4.72
N THR A 323 9.92 -0.19 3.89
CA THR A 323 8.93 0.82 4.28
C THR A 323 7.58 0.61 3.58
N ASP A 324 7.49 -0.42 2.74
CA ASP A 324 6.26 -0.90 2.13
C ASP A 324 6.41 -2.39 1.76
N LEU A 325 5.40 -2.95 1.10
CA LEU A 325 5.35 -4.36 0.70
C LEU A 325 5.90 -4.67 -0.70
N VAL A 326 6.20 -3.64 -1.50
CA VAL A 326 6.41 -3.81 -2.94
C VAL A 326 7.82 -4.33 -3.22
N GLN A 327 7.90 -5.45 -3.94
CA GLN A 327 9.15 -6.04 -4.40
C GLN A 327 9.16 -6.14 -5.92
N THR A 328 10.07 -5.42 -6.57
CA THR A 328 10.24 -5.46 -8.02
C THR A 328 11.32 -6.46 -8.42
N VAL A 329 11.12 -7.15 -9.55
CA VAL A 329 12.13 -7.96 -10.23
C VAL A 329 12.09 -7.72 -11.74
N GLU A 330 13.24 -7.54 -12.37
CA GLU A 330 13.34 -7.41 -13.84
C GLU A 330 13.53 -8.79 -14.47
N LEU A 331 12.52 -9.27 -15.22
CA LEU A 331 12.59 -10.60 -15.85
C LEU A 331 13.27 -10.56 -17.23
N GLY A 332 13.37 -9.37 -17.83
CA GLY A 332 14.13 -9.13 -19.06
C GLY A 332 13.49 -9.66 -20.34
N SER A 333 12.33 -10.32 -20.26
CA SER A 333 11.56 -10.77 -21.42
C SER A 333 10.06 -10.90 -21.07
N PRO A 334 9.16 -10.60 -22.01
CA PRO A 334 7.72 -10.73 -21.79
C PRO A 334 7.30 -12.17 -21.50
N GLU A 335 7.97 -13.18 -22.10
CA GLU A 335 7.65 -14.60 -21.90
C GLU A 335 7.94 -15.04 -20.46
N LYS A 336 9.11 -14.68 -19.92
CA LYS A 336 9.44 -14.97 -18.52
C LYS A 336 8.50 -14.25 -17.57
N MET A 337 8.17 -12.98 -17.83
CA MET A 337 7.22 -12.21 -17.03
C MET A 337 5.86 -12.88 -17.00
N ALA A 338 5.35 -13.28 -18.16
CA ALA A 338 4.08 -13.99 -18.27
C ALA A 338 4.10 -15.33 -17.54
N GLN A 339 5.16 -16.12 -17.73
CA GLN A 339 5.30 -17.42 -17.08
C GLN A 339 5.41 -17.30 -15.56
N PHE A 340 6.20 -16.35 -15.06
CA PHE A 340 6.36 -16.14 -13.63
C PHE A 340 5.04 -15.68 -13.00
N CYS A 341 4.34 -14.75 -13.65
CA CYS A 341 3.02 -14.30 -13.22
C CYS A 341 2.00 -15.45 -13.19
N ALA A 342 1.95 -16.27 -14.24
CA ALA A 342 1.08 -17.45 -14.29
C ALA A 342 1.40 -18.44 -13.16
N ALA A 343 2.68 -18.70 -12.89
CA ALA A 343 3.06 -19.56 -11.79
C ALA A 343 2.60 -19.00 -10.43
N ILE A 344 2.74 -17.70 -10.17
CA ILE A 344 2.20 -17.09 -8.94
C ILE A 344 0.68 -17.30 -8.84
N GLN A 345 -0.06 -17.15 -9.94
CA GLN A 345 -1.49 -17.44 -9.98
C GLN A 345 -1.79 -18.92 -9.65
N HIS A 346 -1.03 -19.86 -10.23
CA HIS A 346 -1.21 -21.31 -9.99
C HIS A 346 -0.87 -21.75 -8.57
N PHE A 347 -0.02 -20.99 -7.87
CA PHE A 347 0.30 -21.20 -6.46
C PHE A 347 -0.48 -20.27 -5.52
N SER A 348 -1.60 -19.70 -5.98
CA SER A 348 -2.56 -18.95 -5.16
C SER A 348 -3.71 -19.84 -4.68
N PRO A 349 -4.37 -19.50 -3.55
CA PRO A 349 -5.45 -20.34 -3.01
C PRO A 349 -6.75 -20.27 -3.83
N VAL A 350 -7.02 -19.16 -4.52
CA VAL A 350 -8.24 -18.93 -5.29
C VAL A 350 -7.90 -18.80 -6.77
N ASN A 351 -8.72 -19.37 -7.65
CA ASN A 351 -8.55 -19.31 -9.11
C ASN A 351 -7.19 -19.81 -9.61
N ALA A 352 -6.59 -20.78 -8.92
CA ALA A 352 -5.29 -21.37 -9.29
C ALA A 352 -5.27 -22.05 -10.68
N PHE A 353 -6.43 -22.36 -11.24
CA PHE A 353 -6.57 -22.98 -12.57
C PHE A 353 -6.65 -21.95 -13.72
N VAL A 354 -6.63 -20.65 -13.40
CA VAL A 354 -6.77 -19.57 -14.39
C VAL A 354 -5.39 -19.08 -14.82
N ASP A 355 -5.16 -19.02 -16.13
CA ASP A 355 -3.95 -18.43 -16.69
C ASP A 355 -4.13 -16.92 -16.88
N PRO A 356 -3.29 -16.08 -16.26
CA PRO A 356 -3.34 -14.65 -16.49
C PRO A 356 -2.83 -14.32 -17.91
N ILE A 357 -3.54 -13.44 -18.59
CA ILE A 357 -3.16 -12.93 -19.91
C ILE A 357 -2.94 -11.42 -19.84
N ALA A 358 -2.03 -10.91 -20.68
CA ALA A 358 -1.87 -9.49 -20.85
C ALA A 358 -3.19 -8.88 -21.36
N SER A 359 -3.68 -7.85 -20.67
CA SER A 359 -4.94 -7.20 -21.00
C SER A 359 -4.83 -5.70 -20.81
N GLN A 360 -5.67 -4.95 -21.55
CA GLN A 360 -5.79 -3.52 -21.33
C GLN A 360 -6.66 -3.31 -20.09
N MET A 361 -6.07 -2.77 -19.02
CA MET A 361 -6.76 -2.48 -17.76
C MET A 361 -7.15 -1.00 -17.71
N GLY A 362 -8.34 -0.70 -17.18
CA GLY A 362 -8.83 0.67 -17.07
C GLY A 362 -7.90 1.52 -16.21
N GLY A 363 -7.39 2.61 -16.76
CA GLY A 363 -6.49 3.54 -16.06
C GLY A 363 -5.01 3.44 -16.46
N TYR A 364 -4.60 2.39 -17.17
CA TYR A 364 -3.21 2.15 -17.57
C TYR A 364 -2.97 2.37 -19.06
N GLU A 365 -1.77 2.84 -19.42
CA GLU A 365 -1.37 3.09 -20.82
C GLU A 365 -0.97 1.81 -21.56
N ASP A 366 -0.22 0.93 -20.89
CA ASP A 366 0.25 -0.34 -21.42
C ASP A 366 -0.74 -1.48 -21.13
N GLN A 367 -0.59 -2.60 -21.85
CA GLN A 367 -1.20 -3.84 -21.39
C GLN A 367 -0.50 -4.29 -20.10
N GLU A 368 -1.29 -4.80 -19.16
CA GLU A 368 -0.80 -5.34 -17.90
C GLU A 368 -1.11 -6.82 -17.79
N ILE A 369 -0.23 -7.55 -17.11
CA ILE A 369 -0.50 -8.91 -16.65
C ILE A 369 -0.58 -8.90 -15.13
N MET A 370 -1.50 -9.68 -14.56
CA MET A 370 -1.73 -9.72 -13.12
C MET A 370 -2.10 -11.13 -12.67
N ALA A 371 -1.51 -11.56 -11.56
CA ALA A 371 -1.92 -12.68 -10.74
C ALA A 371 -2.52 -12.14 -9.44
N SER A 372 -3.76 -12.51 -9.15
CA SER A 372 -4.53 -12.04 -7.99
C SER A 372 -5.49 -13.13 -7.52
N GLY A 373 -4.96 -14.31 -7.18
CA GLY A 373 -5.73 -15.43 -6.63
C GLY A 373 -6.09 -15.28 -5.15
N SER A 374 -6.63 -14.11 -4.80
CA SER A 374 -6.93 -13.65 -3.44
C SER A 374 -8.35 -14.03 -2.98
N PHE A 375 -8.56 -14.20 -1.67
CA PHE A 375 -9.88 -14.39 -1.06
C PHE A 375 -10.73 -13.13 -1.15
N THR A 376 -10.12 -11.95 -0.96
CA THR A 376 -10.75 -10.66 -1.24
C THR A 376 -10.29 -10.17 -2.60
N GLU A 377 -11.22 -9.90 -3.51
CA GLU A 377 -10.91 -9.45 -4.88
C GLU A 377 -10.06 -8.16 -4.85
N GLY A 378 -8.94 -8.17 -5.57
CA GLY A 378 -8.01 -7.04 -5.62
C GLY A 378 -7.23 -6.77 -4.32
N SER A 379 -7.29 -7.68 -3.35
CA SER A 379 -6.50 -7.60 -2.11
C SER A 379 -5.02 -7.78 -2.41
N THR A 380 -4.22 -6.76 -2.10
CA THR A 380 -2.77 -6.76 -2.33
C THR A 380 -1.95 -6.94 -1.06
N ILE A 381 -2.61 -7.23 0.07
CA ILE A 381 -1.96 -7.82 1.26
C ILE A 381 -1.88 -9.34 1.15
N GLU A 382 -2.73 -9.94 0.30
CA GLU A 382 -2.61 -11.30 -0.17
C GLU A 382 -1.56 -11.39 -1.28
N LEU A 383 -0.94 -12.56 -1.46
CA LEU A 383 0.12 -12.73 -2.45
C LEU A 383 -0.43 -12.46 -3.86
N SER A 384 0.17 -11.49 -4.52
CA SER A 384 -0.17 -11.08 -5.88
C SER A 384 1.08 -10.60 -6.60
N CYS A 385 1.00 -10.56 -7.92
CA CYS A 385 2.00 -9.88 -8.72
C CYS A 385 1.43 -9.34 -10.02
N ASP A 386 1.99 -8.25 -10.49
CA ASP A 386 1.51 -7.58 -11.69
C ASP A 386 2.59 -6.66 -12.29
N GLY A 387 2.36 -6.21 -13.51
CA GLY A 387 3.20 -5.18 -14.12
C GLY A 387 2.89 -4.94 -15.60
N PRO A 388 3.35 -3.80 -16.14
CA PRO A 388 3.15 -3.44 -17.53
C PRO A 388 4.03 -4.29 -18.46
N ILE A 389 3.47 -4.72 -19.59
CA ILE A 389 4.15 -5.51 -20.62
C ILE A 389 5.03 -4.58 -21.48
N ARG A 390 6.11 -4.08 -20.88
CA ARG A 390 7.14 -3.28 -21.57
C ARG A 390 8.52 -3.47 -20.96
N PRO A 391 9.62 -3.21 -21.71
CA PRO A 391 10.97 -3.27 -21.16
C PRO A 391 11.13 -2.41 -19.87
N PRO A 392 11.85 -2.91 -18.84
CA PRO A 392 12.63 -4.15 -18.79
C PRO A 392 11.83 -5.41 -18.39
N TYR A 393 10.50 -5.39 -18.52
CA TYR A 393 9.58 -6.44 -18.07
C TYR A 393 9.71 -6.66 -16.57
N ALA A 394 9.53 -5.55 -15.84
CA ALA A 394 9.55 -5.52 -14.39
C ALA A 394 8.21 -6.04 -13.85
N LEU A 395 8.28 -7.03 -12.97
CA LEU A 395 7.15 -7.56 -12.24
C LEU A 395 7.21 -7.06 -10.79
N TYR A 396 6.06 -6.61 -10.28
CA TYR A 396 5.87 -6.16 -8.91
C TYR A 396 5.19 -7.29 -8.16
N ILE A 397 5.84 -7.75 -7.10
CA ILE A 397 5.38 -8.84 -6.23
C ILE A 397 5.08 -8.22 -4.88
N GLN A 398 3.90 -8.50 -4.34
CA GLN A 398 3.47 -7.96 -3.07
C GLN A 398 2.57 -8.93 -2.30
N GLY A 399 2.45 -8.67 -1.00
CA GLY A 399 1.56 -9.39 -0.12
C GLY A 399 2.01 -10.82 0.20
N GLY A 400 1.17 -11.48 0.99
CA GLY A 400 1.40 -12.80 1.55
C GLY A 400 0.83 -12.87 2.96
N LEU A 401 -0.30 -13.56 3.12
CA LEU A 401 -0.94 -13.71 4.43
C LEU A 401 -0.07 -14.48 5.43
N THR A 402 0.74 -15.40 4.91
CA THR A 402 1.72 -16.17 5.67
C THR A 402 3.04 -16.21 4.92
N PHE A 403 4.16 -16.15 5.63
CA PHE A 403 5.47 -16.26 5.00
C PHE A 403 5.66 -17.62 4.31
N GLU A 404 5.03 -18.67 4.86
CA GLU A 404 5.01 -20.01 4.28
C GLU A 404 4.42 -20.02 2.88
N HIS A 405 3.26 -19.37 2.66
CA HIS A 405 2.63 -19.30 1.33
C HIS A 405 3.54 -18.61 0.33
N VAL A 406 4.14 -17.48 0.70
CA VAL A 406 5.05 -16.75 -0.19
C VAL A 406 6.26 -17.61 -0.56
N LYS A 407 6.87 -18.31 0.40
CA LYS A 407 8.02 -19.19 0.12
C LYS A 407 7.66 -20.31 -0.84
N VAL A 408 6.51 -20.94 -0.66
CA VAL A 408 6.02 -22.01 -1.56
C VAL A 408 5.79 -21.45 -2.95
N ALA A 409 5.05 -20.36 -3.08
CA ALA A 409 4.69 -19.78 -4.38
C ALA A 409 5.92 -19.27 -5.14
N ILE A 410 6.79 -18.50 -4.49
CA ILE A 410 8.01 -17.94 -5.12
C ILE A 410 8.98 -19.05 -5.53
N SER A 411 9.19 -20.06 -4.68
CA SER A 411 10.10 -21.16 -5.00
C SER A 411 9.60 -21.96 -6.22
N ASN A 412 8.29 -22.20 -6.31
CA ASN A 412 7.72 -22.87 -7.47
C ASN A 412 7.71 -21.98 -8.71
N ALA A 413 7.39 -20.69 -8.60
CA ALA A 413 7.46 -19.76 -9.73
C ALA A 413 8.87 -19.70 -10.33
N ILE A 414 9.91 -19.72 -9.48
CA ILE A 414 11.31 -19.82 -9.91
C ILE A 414 11.59 -21.18 -10.56
N ASN A 415 11.14 -22.28 -9.95
CA ASN A 415 11.34 -23.62 -10.50
C ASN A 415 10.75 -23.74 -11.91
N GLU A 416 9.52 -23.29 -12.11
CA GLU A 416 8.82 -23.39 -13.39
C GLU A 416 9.43 -22.47 -14.44
N THR A 417 9.77 -21.24 -14.06
CA THR A 417 10.29 -20.24 -15.00
C THR A 417 11.75 -20.50 -15.40
N PHE A 418 12.59 -20.97 -14.48
CA PHE A 418 14.05 -21.00 -14.69
C PHE A 418 14.71 -22.39 -14.63
N PHE A 419 14.04 -23.40 -14.07
CA PHE A 419 14.63 -24.74 -13.89
C PHE A 419 13.95 -25.83 -14.73
N LYS A 420 12.62 -25.85 -14.84
CA LYS A 420 11.90 -26.85 -15.66
C LYS A 420 12.05 -26.61 -17.16
N ASN A 421 12.20 -25.36 -17.60
CA ASN A 421 12.22 -24.98 -19.02
C ASN A 421 13.57 -25.13 -19.74
N LYS A 422 14.55 -25.85 -19.17
CA LYS A 422 15.84 -26.08 -19.85
C LYS A 422 15.82 -27.18 -20.92
N ASN A 423 14.66 -27.77 -21.22
CA ASN A 423 14.50 -28.88 -22.17
C ASN A 423 13.38 -28.66 -23.23
N MET A 424 13.13 -27.42 -23.66
CA MET A 424 12.40 -27.15 -24.91
C MET A 424 13.29 -26.46 -25.93
#